data_AF-A0A961GKV5-F1
#
_entry.id   AF-A0A961GKV5-F1
#
_cell.length_a   1.000
_cell.length_b   1.000
_cell.length_c   1.000
_cell.angle_alpha   90.00
_cell.angle_beta   90.00
_cell.angle_gamma   90.00
#
_symmetry.space_group_name_H-M   'P 1'
#
loop_
_entity.id
_entity.type
_entity.pdbx_description
1 polymer ?
#
loop_
_entity_poly.entity_id
_entity_poly.type
_entity_poly.pdbx_seq_one_letter_code
_entity_poly.pdbx_strand_id
1 'polypeptide(L)'
;MPALVEAVRRVVLGDPNAVRLTVAAFVAGGHVLFEDAPGTGKTVLCKALAAALGGTFGRVQGTTDLLPSDVTGVSVFDMDAKTWDFR
;
A
#
# COMPACT_ATOMS: atom_id res chain seq x y z
N MET A 1 16.54 -9.50 6.14
CA MET A 1 15.44 -10.03 5.31
C MET A 1 14.63 -11.15 6.00
N PRO A 2 15.24 -12.21 6.58
CA PRO A 2 14.47 -13.32 7.17
C PRO A 2 13.57 -12.91 8.34
N ALA A 3 14.04 -12.02 9.21
CA ALA A 3 13.27 -11.53 10.35
C ALA A 3 12.00 -10.76 9.95
N LEU A 4 12.05 -10.00 8.85
CA LEU A 4 10.88 -9.26 8.34
C LEU A 4 9.84 -10.19 7.74
N VAL A 5 10.28 -11.19 6.97
CA VAL A 5 9.38 -12.24 6.44
C VAL A 5 8.68 -12.95 7.60
N GLU A 6 9.41 -13.32 8.65
CA GLU A 6 8.84 -13.99 9.81
C GLU A 6 7.84 -13.10 10.57
N ALA A 7 8.16 -11.82 10.75
CA ALA A 7 7.25 -10.87 11.38
C ALA A 7 5.90 -10.77 10.63
N VAL A 8 5.94 -10.69 9.29
CA VAL A 8 4.72 -10.61 8.46
C VAL A 8 3.93 -11.93 8.50
N ARG A 9 4.62 -13.08 8.48
CA ARG A 9 3.98 -14.41 8.52
C ARG A 9 3.25 -14.73 9.83
N ARG A 10 3.54 -14.01 10.92
CA ARG A 10 2.76 -14.13 12.17
C ARG A 10 1.32 -13.63 12.03
N VAL A 11 1.05 -12.77 11.06
CA VAL A 11 -0.28 -12.18 10.81
C VAL A 11 -0.91 -12.76 9.56
N VAL A 12 -0.11 -12.99 8.52
CA VAL A 12 -0.58 -13.46 7.21
C VAL A 12 -0.53 -14.99 7.17
N LEU A 13 -1.69 -15.63 7.30
CA LEU A 13 -1.87 -17.06 7.06
C LEU A 13 -2.00 -17.29 5.56
N GLY A 14 -1.19 -18.18 4.97
CA GLY A 14 -1.24 -18.47 3.53
C GLY A 14 0.10 -18.80 2.90
N ASP A 15 0.23 -18.53 1.60
CA ASP A 15 1.41 -18.84 0.78
C ASP A 15 2.68 -18.10 1.28
N PRO A 16 3.70 -18.83 1.79
CA PRO A 16 4.95 -18.23 2.21
C PRO A 16 5.72 -17.54 1.08
N ASN A 17 5.53 -17.96 -0.18
CA ASN A 17 6.22 -17.36 -1.31
C ASN A 17 5.71 -15.96 -1.62
N ALA A 18 4.40 -15.72 -1.57
CA ALA A 18 3.81 -14.39 -1.71
C ALA A 18 4.43 -13.38 -0.70
N VAL A 19 4.58 -13.78 0.56
CA VAL A 19 5.23 -12.93 1.58
C VAL A 19 6.70 -12.70 1.23
N ARG A 20 7.45 -13.74 0.88
CA ARG A 20 8.88 -13.63 0.52
C ARG A 20 9.10 -12.71 -0.66
N LEU A 21 8.34 -12.87 -1.75
CA LEU A 21 8.46 -12.06 -2.96
C LEU A 21 8.07 -10.61 -2.68
N THR A 22 7.03 -10.37 -1.88
CA THR A 22 6.63 -9.01 -1.52
C THR A 22 7.72 -8.29 -0.73
N VAL A 23 8.29 -8.96 0.27
CA VAL A 23 9.39 -8.41 1.06
C VAL A 23 10.62 -8.18 0.19
N ALA A 24 10.96 -9.12 -0.70
CA ALA A 24 12.09 -8.98 -1.60
C ALA A 24 11.92 -7.79 -2.57
N ALA A 25 10.75 -7.66 -3.20
CA ALA A 25 10.43 -6.55 -4.08
C ALA A 25 10.50 -5.20 -3.33
N PHE A 26 9.92 -5.12 -2.14
CA PHE A 26 9.95 -3.90 -1.32
C PHE A 26 11.39 -3.47 -0.99
N VAL A 27 12.23 -4.40 -0.52
CA VAL A 27 13.64 -4.10 -0.17
C VAL A 27 14.45 -3.72 -1.42
N ALA A 28 14.11 -4.25 -2.58
CA ALA A 28 14.72 -3.89 -3.85
C ALA A 28 14.17 -2.57 -4.46
N GLY A 29 13.19 -1.92 -3.81
CA GLY A 29 12.53 -0.72 -4.34
C GLY A 29 11.58 -0.99 -5.51
N GLY A 30 11.14 -2.23 -5.69
CA GLY A 30 10.22 -2.65 -6.74
C GLY A 30 8.74 -2.61 -6.32
N HIS A 31 7.87 -3.00 -7.26
CA HIS A 31 6.42 -3.08 -7.07
C HIS A 31 5.91 -4.51 -7.26
N VAL A 32 4.78 -4.82 -6.64
CA VAL A 32 4.17 -6.15 -6.66
C VAL A 32 2.75 -6.06 -7.19
N LEU A 33 2.44 -6.87 -8.20
CA LEU A 33 1.09 -7.10 -8.68
C LEU A 33 0.59 -8.42 -8.09
N PHE A 34 -0.54 -8.38 -7.38
CA PHE A 34 -1.17 -9.58 -6.81
C PHE A 34 -2.35 -10.04 -7.67
N GLU A 35 -2.15 -11.06 -8.50
CA GLU A 35 -3.20 -11.71 -9.29
C GLU A 35 -3.78 -12.89 -8.50
N ASP A 36 -4.95 -12.71 -7.88
CA ASP A 36 -5.64 -13.77 -7.12
C ASP A 36 -7.09 -13.33 -6.88
N ALA A 37 -7.95 -14.26 -6.47
CA ALA A 37 -9.33 -14.01 -6.14
C ALA A 37 -9.50 -12.96 -5.01
N PRO A 38 -10.64 -12.27 -4.95
CA PRO A 38 -10.95 -11.37 -3.83
C PRO A 38 -10.95 -12.12 -2.49
N GLY A 39 -10.48 -11.45 -1.43
CA GLY A 39 -10.54 -12.00 -0.06
C GLY A 39 -9.34 -12.88 0.34
N THR A 40 -8.34 -13.07 -0.52
CA THR A 40 -7.15 -13.91 -0.28
C THR A 40 -6.07 -13.27 0.60
N GLY A 41 -6.41 -12.22 1.35
CA GLY A 41 -5.50 -11.63 2.34
C GLY A 41 -4.45 -10.64 1.79
N LYS A 42 -4.52 -10.24 0.51
CA LYS A 42 -3.60 -9.24 -0.10
C LYS A 42 -3.48 -7.96 0.73
N THR A 43 -4.61 -7.39 1.13
CA THR A 43 -4.65 -6.17 1.97
C THR A 43 -4.05 -6.41 3.35
N VAL A 44 -4.27 -7.60 3.93
CA VAL A 44 -3.71 -7.97 5.23
C VAL A 44 -2.19 -8.08 5.12
N LEU A 45 -1.68 -8.66 4.03
CA LEU A 45 -0.25 -8.74 3.74
C LEU A 45 0.39 -7.35 3.66
N CYS A 46 -0.15 -6.44 2.87
CA CYS A 46 0.39 -5.08 2.76
C CYS A 46 0.36 -4.33 4.10
N LYS A 47 -0.74 -4.46 4.87
CA LYS A 47 -0.84 -3.85 6.21
C LYS A 47 0.16 -4.43 7.20
N ALA A 48 0.34 -5.75 7.20
CA ALA A 48 1.30 -6.43 8.08
C ALA A 48 2.74 -6.03 7.75
N LEU A 49 3.08 -5.89 6.46
CA LEU A 49 4.38 -5.39 6.03
C LEU A 49 4.64 -3.95 6.50
N ALA A 50 3.68 -3.04 6.30
CA ALA A 50 3.79 -1.66 6.76
C ALA A 50 3.97 -1.59 8.29
N ALA A 51 3.15 -2.33 9.04
CA ALA A 51 3.25 -2.39 10.51
C ALA A 51 4.60 -2.95 10.99
N ALA A 52 5.10 -4.02 10.35
CA ALA A 52 6.39 -4.63 10.70
C ALA A 52 7.59 -3.70 10.46
N LEU A 53 7.44 -2.72 9.55
CA LEU A 53 8.45 -1.71 9.24
C LEU A 53 8.25 -0.39 10.00
N GLY A 54 7.17 -0.26 10.79
CA GLY A 54 6.78 1.02 11.40
C GLY A 54 6.35 2.08 10.38
N GLY A 55 5.96 1.66 9.16
CA GLY A 55 5.51 2.53 8.09
C GLY A 55 4.01 2.81 8.11
N THR A 56 3.55 3.58 7.13
CA THR A 56 2.13 3.86 6.90
C THR A 56 1.56 2.99 5.79
N PHE A 57 0.25 2.76 5.84
CA PHE A 57 -0.48 2.03 4.80
C PHE A 57 -1.57 2.93 4.21
N GLY A 58 -1.50 3.17 2.90
CA GLY A 58 -2.54 3.82 2.12
C GLY A 58 -3.21 2.81 1.18
N ARG A 59 -4.51 2.97 0.94
CA ARG A 59 -5.26 2.18 -0.05
C ARG A 59 -6.03 3.12 -0.96
N VAL A 60 -5.79 3.01 -2.25
CA VAL A 60 -6.62 3.62 -3.30
C VAL A 60 -7.45 2.51 -3.94
N GLN A 61 -8.77 2.66 -3.94
CA GLN A 61 -9.64 1.75 -4.66
C GLN A 61 -9.78 2.26 -6.09
N GLY A 62 -9.37 1.45 -7.06
CA GLY A 62 -9.64 1.75 -8.47
C GLY A 62 -11.14 1.71 -8.72
N THR A 63 -11.69 2.83 -9.17
CA THR A 63 -13.06 2.98 -9.66
C THR A 63 -13.00 3.60 -11.07
N THR A 64 -14.09 3.50 -11.83
CA THR A 64 -14.11 3.99 -13.22
C THR A 64 -14.08 5.52 -13.33
N ASP A 65 -14.36 6.20 -12.24
CA ASP A 65 -14.40 7.65 -12.09
C ASP A 65 -13.16 8.24 -11.38
N LEU A 66 -12.23 7.40 -10.92
CA LEU A 66 -11.02 7.84 -10.24
C LEU A 66 -10.17 8.73 -11.17
N LEU A 67 -9.93 9.98 -10.75
CA LEU A 67 -9.11 10.93 -11.49
C LEU A 67 -7.66 10.88 -11.01
N PRO A 68 -6.67 11.23 -11.88
CA PRO A 68 -5.28 11.33 -11.46
C PRO A 68 -5.05 12.29 -10.28
N SER A 69 -5.86 13.35 -10.20
CA SER A 69 -5.84 14.32 -9.09
C SER A 69 -6.22 13.70 -7.75
N ASP A 70 -7.03 12.64 -7.73
CA ASP A 70 -7.43 11.97 -6.48
C ASP A 70 -6.27 11.17 -5.85
N VAL A 71 -5.22 10.88 -6.63
CA VAL A 71 -4.03 10.14 -6.17
C VAL A 71 -2.83 11.07 -6.00
N THR A 72 -2.68 12.03 -6.92
CA THR A 72 -1.51 12.94 -6.94
C THR A 72 -1.73 14.23 -6.16
N GLY A 73 -2.98 14.57 -5.84
CA GLY A 73 -3.38 15.83 -5.21
C GLY A 73 -3.74 16.92 -6.22
N VAL A 74 -4.35 17.99 -5.72
CA VAL A 74 -4.75 19.17 -6.51
C VAL A 74 -4.57 20.45 -5.69
N SER A 75 -4.24 21.55 -6.36
CA SER A 75 -4.22 22.87 -5.72
C SER A 75 -5.62 23.47 -5.72
N VAL A 76 -6.16 23.76 -4.54
CA VAL A 76 -7.47 24.39 -4.35
C VAL A 76 -7.25 25.80 -3.85
N PHE A 77 -7.89 26.77 -4.49
CA PHE A 77 -7.85 28.15 -4.03
C PHE A 77 -8.85 28.36 -2.88
N ASP A 78 -8.35 28.79 -1.73
CA ASP A 78 -9.16 29.23 -0.60
C ASP A 78 -9.56 30.70 -0.82
N MET A 79 -10.85 30.93 -1.01
CA MET A 79 -11.40 32.27 -1.31
C MET A 79 -11.33 33.22 -0.11
N ASP A 80 -11.43 32.69 1.11
CA ASP A 80 -11.44 33.49 2.35
C ASP A 80 -10.02 33.92 2.70
N ALA A 81 -9.07 32.98 2.64
CA ALA A 81 -7.66 33.23 2.88
C ALA A 81 -6.96 33.89 1.68
N LYS A 82 -7.56 33.82 0.48
CA LYS A 82 -6.95 34.22 -0.81
C LYS A 82 -5.62 33.51 -1.08
N THR A 83 -5.51 32.26 -0.67
CA THR A 83 -4.30 31.43 -0.81
C THR A 83 -4.58 30.16 -1.62
N TRP A 84 -3.52 29.54 -2.15
CA TRP A 84 -3.62 28.21 -2.77
C TRP A 84 -3.15 27.15 -1.78
N ASP A 85 -4.01 26.17 -1.52
CA ASP A 85 -3.72 25.02 -0.68
C ASP A 85 -3.63 23.75 -1.53
N PHE A 86 -2.51 23.04 -1.42
CA PHE A 86 -2.39 21.71 -2.01
C PHE A 86 -3.09 20.68 -1.14
N ARG A 87 -4.05 19.95 -1.71
CA ARG A 87 -4.80 18.89 -1.03
C ARG A 87 -4.65 17.55 -1.74
#